data_AF-A0A813FKS4-F1
#
_entry.id   AF-A0A813FKS4-F1
#
_cell.length_a   1.000
_cell.length_b   1.000
_cell.length_c   1.000
_cell.angle_alpha   90.00
_cell.angle_beta   90.00
_cell.angle_gamma   90.00
#
_symmetry.space_group_name_H-M   'P 1'
#
loop_
_entity.id
_entity.type
_entity.pdbx_description
1 polymer ?
#
loop_
_entity_poly.entity_id
_entity_poly.type
_entity_poly.pdbx_seq_one_letter_code
_entity_poly.pdbx_strand_id
1 'polypeptide(L)'
;MGVPTFFRWICVRYPKIIRDTIEREPIEMDGRMVPVDLDEDAPNGEFDNLYLDMNGIIHPCCHPEDGPAPEDEEHMYENIFLYLDRLIRIIRPKKMLYMAIDGVAPRAKMNQQRARRFRAAQERDEMEREQDKLRQDWEAEGRALPNKQSAKFFDSNVITPGTNFLHKMSEAIRYYIHDRTTNDPLWQKLKFRIILSDANVPSEGEHKVMQFIRLQRAQPEYDPNIRHCLYGADADLIMLGLATHEAHFAIIREVVIPKSEKKCTLCGGTGHVA
;
A
#
# COMPACT_ATOMS: atom_id res chain seq x y z
N MET A 1 11.86 8.43 -16.63
CA MET A 1 10.98 7.31 -17.04
C MET A 1 9.97 7.13 -15.92
N GLY A 2 8.67 7.02 -16.21
CA GLY A 2 7.67 6.82 -15.16
C GLY A 2 7.80 5.43 -14.52
N VAL A 3 7.35 5.29 -13.27
CA VAL A 3 7.33 4.04 -12.48
C VAL A 3 6.79 2.84 -13.29
N PRO A 4 5.65 2.95 -14.02
CA PRO A 4 5.13 1.82 -14.81
C PRO A 4 6.02 1.42 -15.99
N THR A 5 6.71 2.39 -16.60
CA THR A 5 7.57 2.15 -17.77
C THR A 5 8.83 1.39 -17.38
N PHE A 6 9.44 1.75 -16.24
CA PHE A 6 10.64 1.06 -15.75
C PHE A 6 10.33 -0.36 -15.29
N PHE A 7 9.28 -0.54 -14.48
CA PHE A 7 8.87 -1.87 -14.02
C PHE A 7 8.57 -2.79 -15.21
N ARG A 8 7.77 -2.33 -16.18
CA ARG A 8 7.48 -3.08 -17.41
C ARG A 8 8.76 -3.47 -18.16
N TRP A 9 9.72 -2.55 -18.31
CA TRP A 9 10.98 -2.82 -18.98
C TRP A 9 11.79 -3.91 -18.27
N ILE A 10 11.89 -3.83 -16.94
CA ILE A 10 12.57 -4.83 -16.12
C ILE A 10 11.89 -6.20 -16.25
N CYS A 11 10.57 -6.26 -16.17
CA CYS A 11 9.80 -7.50 -16.25
C CYS A 11 9.99 -8.21 -17.60
N VAL A 12 10.04 -7.46 -18.70
CA VAL A 12 10.30 -8.01 -20.04
C VAL A 12 11.74 -8.51 -20.16
N ARG A 13 12.71 -7.78 -19.60
CA ARG A 13 14.13 -8.11 -19.75
C ARG A 13 14.59 -9.23 -18.81
N TYR A 14 14.00 -9.33 -17.62
CA TYR A 14 14.37 -10.26 -16.56
C TYR A 14 13.13 -10.98 -16.01
N PRO A 15 12.43 -11.81 -16.81
CA PRO A 15 11.12 -12.36 -16.41
C PRO A 15 11.18 -13.26 -15.18
N LYS A 16 12.34 -13.86 -14.87
CA LYS A 16 12.53 -14.76 -13.72
C LYS A 16 12.52 -14.06 -12.36
N ILE A 17 12.57 -12.73 -12.31
CA ILE A 17 12.55 -12.00 -11.03
C ILE A 17 11.13 -11.85 -10.46
N ILE A 18 10.11 -12.13 -11.29
CA ILE A 18 8.70 -12.04 -10.88
C ILE A 18 8.25 -13.43 -10.47
N ARG A 19 7.58 -13.48 -9.33
CA ARG A 19 6.91 -14.67 -8.84
C ARG A 19 5.58 -14.24 -8.24
N ASP A 20 4.51 -14.91 -8.63
CA ASP A 20 3.20 -14.68 -8.05
C ASP A 20 3.17 -15.18 -6.62
N THR A 21 2.58 -14.36 -5.74
CA THR A 21 2.35 -14.70 -4.34
C THR A 21 1.17 -15.65 -4.24
N ILE A 22 1.35 -16.75 -3.54
CA ILE A 22 0.31 -17.68 -3.16
C ILE A 22 -0.34 -17.14 -1.88
N GLU A 23 -1.58 -16.69 -2.01
CA GLU A 23 -2.41 -16.27 -0.90
C GLU A 23 -3.32 -17.41 -0.48
N ARG A 24 -3.43 -17.66 0.83
CA ARG A 24 -4.37 -18.61 1.42
C ARG A 24 -5.33 -17.84 2.30
N GLU A 25 -6.62 -18.03 2.08
CA GLU A 25 -7.67 -17.45 2.90
C GLU A 25 -8.20 -18.48 3.90
N PRO A 26 -8.69 -18.05 5.07
CA PRO A 26 -9.45 -18.92 5.96
C PRO A 26 -10.63 -19.55 5.21
N ILE A 27 -10.85 -20.84 5.40
CA ILE A 27 -11.91 -21.58 4.71
C ILE A 27 -13.03 -21.85 5.71
N GLU A 28 -14.27 -21.59 5.31
CA GLU A 28 -15.43 -22.03 6.09
C GLU A 28 -15.68 -23.51 5.84
N MET A 29 -15.59 -24.32 6.89
CA MET A 29 -15.92 -25.75 6.86
C MET A 29 -16.91 -26.06 7.98
N ASP A 30 -18.06 -26.62 7.64
CA ASP A 30 -19.13 -27.02 8.57
C ASP A 30 -19.56 -25.90 9.55
N GLY A 31 -19.68 -24.66 9.05
CA GLY A 31 -20.07 -23.48 9.85
C GLY A 31 -19.00 -23.00 10.82
N ARG A 32 -17.75 -23.47 10.67
CA ARG A 32 -16.58 -23.00 11.42
C ARG A 32 -15.55 -22.42 10.46
N MET A 33 -15.01 -21.26 10.83
CA MET A 33 -13.88 -20.67 10.11
C MET A 33 -12.60 -21.41 10.50
N VAL A 34 -12.03 -22.16 9.55
CA VAL A 34 -10.73 -22.80 9.71
C VAL A 34 -9.65 -21.76 9.37
N PRO A 35 -8.80 -21.36 10.33
CA PRO A 35 -7.74 -20.39 10.07
C PRO A 35 -6.68 -21.00 9.15
N VAL A 36 -5.94 -20.12 8.46
CA VAL A 36 -4.82 -20.54 7.61
C VAL A 36 -3.79 -21.27 8.45
N ASP A 37 -3.40 -22.48 8.04
CA ASP A 37 -2.33 -23.20 8.72
C ASP A 37 -0.98 -22.51 8.48
N LEU A 38 -0.32 -22.19 9.59
CA LEU A 38 0.96 -21.50 9.63
C LEU A 38 2.14 -22.45 9.77
N ASP A 39 1.88 -23.72 10.13
CA ASP A 39 2.91 -24.77 10.23
C ASP A 39 3.15 -25.46 8.88
N GLU A 40 2.28 -25.27 7.90
CA GLU A 40 2.52 -25.68 6.51
C GLU A 40 3.69 -24.91 5.87
N ASP A 41 4.39 -25.58 4.95
CA ASP A 41 5.51 -25.03 4.17
C ASP A 41 5.21 -23.60 3.67
N ALA A 42 6.11 -22.65 3.96
CA ALA A 42 5.98 -21.25 3.57
C ALA A 42 5.97 -21.11 2.04
N PRO A 43 4.79 -21.00 1.39
CA PRO A 43 4.67 -21.24 -0.04
C PRO A 43 5.36 -20.13 -0.86
N ASN A 44 5.47 -18.94 -0.28
CA ASN A 44 6.10 -17.76 -0.88
C ASN A 44 7.61 -17.66 -0.58
N GLY A 45 8.17 -18.62 0.15
CA GLY A 45 9.49 -18.53 0.76
C GLY A 45 9.42 -18.00 2.19
N GLU A 46 10.54 -18.12 2.91
CA GLU A 46 10.64 -17.67 4.29
C GLU A 46 11.29 -16.28 4.35
N PHE A 47 10.73 -15.39 5.18
CA PHE A 47 11.27 -14.05 5.40
C PHE A 47 11.53 -13.81 6.88
N ASP A 48 12.64 -13.17 7.19
CA ASP A 48 12.98 -12.77 8.55
C ASP A 48 12.32 -11.43 8.87
N ASN A 49 12.49 -10.47 7.98
CA ASN A 49 12.09 -9.08 8.21
C ASN A 49 11.14 -8.61 7.10
N LEU A 50 9.97 -8.12 7.49
CA LEU A 50 9.00 -7.44 6.64
C LEU A 50 9.06 -5.93 6.88
N TYR A 51 9.23 -5.16 5.82
CA TYR A 51 9.24 -3.70 5.83
C TYR A 51 8.05 -3.19 5.03
N LEU A 52 7.29 -2.27 5.60
CA LEU A 52 6.09 -1.69 4.98
C LEU A 52 6.30 -0.20 4.76
N ASP A 53 6.28 0.22 3.50
CA ASP A 53 5.98 1.62 3.18
C ASP A 53 4.47 1.85 3.35
N MET A 54 4.11 2.45 4.49
CA MET A 54 2.72 2.64 4.89
C MET A 54 1.99 3.60 3.97
N ASN A 55 2.69 4.54 3.32
CA ASN A 55 2.04 5.46 2.40
C ASN A 55 1.50 4.73 1.16
N GLY A 56 2.19 3.67 0.73
CA GLY A 56 1.72 2.75 -0.31
C GLY A 56 0.44 1.99 0.05
N ILE A 57 0.09 1.89 1.35
CA ILE A 57 -1.13 1.24 1.85
C ILE A 57 -2.23 2.28 2.13
N ILE A 58 -1.89 3.37 2.80
CA ILE A 58 -2.83 4.42 3.21
C ILE A 58 -3.51 5.05 1.98
N HIS A 59 -2.75 5.35 0.92
CA HIS A 59 -3.31 5.99 -0.26
C HIS A 59 -4.41 5.14 -0.94
N PRO A 60 -4.18 3.86 -1.31
CA PRO A 60 -5.23 3.00 -1.86
C PRO A 60 -6.42 2.77 -0.91
N CYS A 61 -6.18 2.65 0.40
CA CYS A 61 -7.27 2.41 1.35
C CYS A 61 -8.17 3.63 1.57
N CYS A 62 -7.63 4.86 1.42
CA CYS A 62 -8.42 6.09 1.53
C CYS A 62 -9.08 6.51 0.22
N HIS A 63 -8.51 6.12 -0.93
CA HIS A 63 -9.04 6.44 -2.24
C HIS A 63 -8.84 5.26 -3.21
N PRO A 64 -9.65 4.19 -3.09
CA PRO A 64 -9.53 3.03 -3.96
C PRO A 64 -9.84 3.42 -5.41
N GLU A 65 -9.00 2.99 -6.36
CA GLU A 65 -9.29 3.18 -7.80
C GLU A 65 -10.43 2.26 -8.27
N ASP A 66 -10.65 1.14 -7.58
CA ASP A 66 -11.60 0.08 -7.92
C ASP A 66 -12.58 -0.15 -6.76
N GLY A 67 -13.48 0.81 -6.52
CA GLY A 67 -14.52 0.68 -5.49
C GLY A 67 -15.04 2.02 -4.97
N PRO A 68 -16.07 2.02 -4.12
CA PRO A 68 -16.51 3.23 -3.44
C PRO A 68 -15.45 3.72 -2.45
N ALA A 69 -15.29 5.04 -2.34
CA ALA A 69 -14.47 5.61 -1.28
C ALA A 69 -15.07 5.28 0.10
N PRO A 70 -14.24 5.10 1.14
CA PRO A 70 -14.73 4.84 2.49
C PRO A 70 -15.63 5.99 3.01
N GLU A 71 -16.63 5.64 3.82
CA GLU A 71 -17.64 6.59 4.29
C GLU A 71 -17.10 7.58 5.34
N ASP A 72 -16.14 7.14 6.15
CA ASP A 72 -15.50 7.89 7.23
C ASP A 72 -14.06 7.42 7.51
N GLU A 73 -13.40 8.08 8.47
CA GLU A 73 -12.04 7.74 8.89
C GLU A 73 -11.96 6.35 9.54
N GLU A 74 -13.02 5.86 10.21
CA GLU A 74 -13.02 4.57 10.90
C GLU A 74 -12.95 3.42 9.90
N HIS A 75 -13.78 3.45 8.85
CA HIS A 75 -13.72 2.49 7.75
C HIS A 75 -12.38 2.54 7.01
N MET A 76 -11.73 3.72 6.92
CA MET A 76 -10.36 3.81 6.36
C MET A 76 -9.37 3.02 7.21
N TYR A 77 -9.42 3.17 8.54
CA TYR A 77 -8.54 2.44 9.45
C TYR A 77 -8.79 0.93 9.37
N GLU A 78 -10.04 0.49 9.33
CA GLU A 78 -10.40 -0.93 9.17
C GLU A 78 -9.82 -1.52 7.87
N ASN A 79 -9.97 -0.82 6.75
CA ASN A 79 -9.40 -1.26 5.48
C ASN A 79 -7.88 -1.39 5.54
N ILE A 80 -7.20 -0.45 6.21
CA ILE A 80 -5.75 -0.50 6.42
C ILE A 80 -5.39 -1.72 7.28
N PHE A 81 -6.12 -1.98 8.38
CA PHE A 81 -5.86 -3.11 9.26
C PHE A 81 -6.04 -4.45 8.54
N LEU A 82 -7.12 -4.60 7.77
CA LEU A 82 -7.36 -5.79 6.95
C LEU A 82 -6.24 -6.02 5.93
N TYR A 83 -5.75 -4.94 5.33
CA TYR A 83 -4.65 -5.01 4.36
C TYR A 83 -3.32 -5.40 5.04
N LEU A 84 -3.03 -4.86 6.22
CA LEU A 84 -1.87 -5.25 7.01
C LEU A 84 -1.93 -6.73 7.43
N ASP A 85 -3.08 -7.19 7.93
CA ASP A 85 -3.29 -8.59 8.28
C ASP A 85 -3.12 -9.52 7.07
N ARG A 86 -3.57 -9.09 5.90
CA ARG A 86 -3.33 -9.79 4.62
C ARG A 86 -1.85 -9.92 4.32
N LEU A 87 -1.07 -8.83 4.36
CA LEU A 87 0.36 -8.87 4.09
C LEU A 87 1.13 -9.77 5.06
N ILE A 88 0.80 -9.71 6.35
CA ILE A 88 1.45 -10.52 7.39
C ILE A 88 1.13 -12.01 7.19
N ARG A 89 -0.10 -12.36 6.80
CA ARG A 89 -0.46 -13.75 6.45
C ARG A 89 0.31 -14.29 5.24
N ILE A 90 0.56 -13.45 4.23
CA ILE A 90 1.29 -13.81 3.01
C ILE A 90 2.78 -14.01 3.28
N ILE A 91 3.40 -13.10 4.04
CA ILE A 91 4.86 -13.04 4.22
C ILE A 91 5.35 -13.82 5.44
N ARG A 92 4.57 -13.84 6.54
CA ARG A 92 4.88 -14.53 7.80
C ARG A 92 6.30 -14.22 8.33
N PRO A 93 6.60 -12.94 8.66
CA PRO A 93 7.94 -12.56 9.10
C PRO A 93 8.34 -13.27 10.40
N LYS A 94 9.55 -13.84 10.44
CA LYS A 94 10.04 -14.63 11.57
C LYS A 94 10.72 -13.81 12.67
N LYS A 95 11.30 -12.66 12.34
CA LYS A 95 12.11 -11.85 13.26
C LYS A 95 11.50 -10.47 13.48
N MET A 96 11.07 -9.77 12.42
CA MET A 96 10.71 -8.37 12.56
C MET A 96 9.68 -7.85 11.54
N LEU A 97 8.83 -6.94 12.00
CA LEU A 97 7.93 -6.09 11.20
C LEU A 97 8.32 -4.62 11.40
N TYR A 98 8.68 -3.93 10.32
CA TYR A 98 8.98 -2.50 10.29
C TYR A 98 7.88 -1.75 9.53
N MET A 99 7.20 -0.82 10.17
CA MET A 99 6.15 0.00 9.57
C MET A 99 6.65 1.44 9.45
N ALA A 100 6.81 1.94 8.23
CA ALA A 100 7.33 3.28 7.95
C ALA A 100 6.25 4.18 7.35
N ILE A 101 5.83 5.21 8.09
CA ILE A 101 4.96 6.28 7.58
C ILE A 101 5.86 7.42 7.09
N ASP A 102 5.52 8.09 5.99
CA ASP A 102 6.30 9.26 5.57
C ASP A 102 6.32 10.33 6.66
N GLY A 103 7.52 10.82 6.97
CA GLY A 103 7.73 12.02 7.76
C GLY A 103 8.09 13.21 6.88
N VAL A 104 8.67 14.25 7.51
CA VAL A 104 9.14 15.44 6.78
C VAL A 104 10.24 15.03 5.80
N ALA A 105 9.97 15.19 4.50
CA ALA A 105 10.86 14.80 3.42
C ALA A 105 11.89 15.90 3.08
N PRO A 106 13.00 15.57 2.40
CA PRO A 106 13.96 16.57 1.91
C PRO A 106 13.35 17.55 0.90
N ARG A 107 13.94 18.74 0.78
CA ARG A 107 13.46 19.81 -0.12
C ARG A 107 13.24 19.35 -1.57
N ALA A 108 14.10 18.48 -2.08
CA ALA A 108 13.95 17.92 -3.43
C ALA A 108 12.62 17.18 -3.60
N LYS A 109 12.28 16.28 -2.66
CA LYS A 109 11.01 15.57 -2.64
C LYS A 109 9.84 16.52 -2.38
N MET A 110 9.98 17.49 -1.47
CA MET A 110 8.93 18.48 -1.20
C MET A 110 8.53 19.25 -2.47
N ASN A 111 9.49 19.63 -3.31
CA ASN A 111 9.19 20.29 -4.59
C ASN A 111 8.41 19.37 -5.54
N GLN A 112 8.78 18.09 -5.61
CA GLN A 112 8.07 17.09 -6.42
C GLN A 112 6.64 16.84 -5.91
N GLN A 113 6.47 16.67 -4.60
CA GLN A 113 5.18 16.52 -3.94
C GLN A 113 4.30 17.75 -4.15
N ARG A 114 4.86 18.97 -4.00
CA ARG A 114 4.17 20.22 -4.31
C ARG A 114 3.67 20.24 -5.74
N ALA A 115 4.54 19.98 -6.72
CA ALA A 115 4.16 19.97 -8.13
C ALA A 115 3.08 18.92 -8.47
N ARG A 116 3.08 17.76 -7.78
CA ARG A 116 2.02 16.75 -7.93
C ARG A 116 0.68 17.23 -7.35
N ARG A 117 0.69 17.82 -6.15
CA ARG A 117 -0.53 18.30 -5.47
C ARG A 117 -1.21 19.44 -6.22
N PHE A 118 -0.42 20.38 -6.75
CA PHE A 118 -0.93 21.47 -7.57
C PHE A 118 -1.58 20.96 -8.87
N ARG A 119 -0.95 19.99 -9.54
CA ARG A 119 -1.54 19.35 -10.73
C ARG A 119 -2.83 18.61 -10.40
N ALA A 120 -2.84 17.80 -9.34
CA ALA A 120 -4.04 17.08 -8.93
C ALA A 120 -5.20 18.03 -8.58
N ALA A 121 -4.92 19.18 -7.95
CA ALA A 121 -5.94 20.19 -7.69
C ALA A 121 -6.49 20.80 -9.00
N GLN A 122 -5.61 21.13 -9.95
CA GLN A 122 -6.01 21.66 -11.24
C GLN A 122 -6.82 20.66 -12.07
N GLU A 123 -6.37 19.40 -12.15
CA GLU A 123 -7.07 18.32 -12.86
C GLU A 123 -8.47 18.08 -12.28
N ARG A 124 -8.64 18.23 -10.95
CA ARG A 124 -9.96 18.15 -10.31
C ARG A 124 -10.87 19.31 -10.69
N ASP A 125 -10.37 20.55 -10.65
CA ASP A 125 -11.14 21.73 -11.05
C ASP A 125 -11.57 21.64 -12.53
N GLU A 126 -10.71 21.09 -13.38
CA GLU A 126 -11.00 20.84 -14.80
C GLU A 126 -12.08 19.75 -14.95
N MET A 127 -11.96 18.61 -14.26
CA MET A 127 -12.98 17.55 -14.28
C MET A 127 -14.33 18.02 -13.76
N GLU A 128 -14.38 18.81 -12.69
CA GLU A 128 -15.64 19.32 -12.14
C GLU A 128 -16.36 20.24 -13.15
N ARG A 129 -15.60 21.13 -13.81
CA ARG A 129 -16.16 21.98 -14.88
C ARG A 129 -16.64 21.18 -16.09
N GLU A 130 -15.92 20.12 -16.47
CA GLU A 130 -16.34 19.25 -17.57
C GLU A 130 -17.59 18.45 -17.21
N GLN A 131 -17.67 17.92 -15.99
CA GLN A 131 -18.85 17.22 -15.49
C GLN A 131 -20.08 18.14 -15.44
N ASP A 132 -19.92 19.38 -14.98
CA ASP A 132 -21.02 20.35 -14.93
C ASP A 132 -21.52 20.73 -16.33
N LYS A 133 -20.61 20.90 -17.31
CA LYS A 133 -20.99 21.12 -18.72
C LYS A 133 -21.73 19.93 -19.29
N LEU A 134 -21.20 18.72 -19.11
CA LEU A 134 -21.82 17.49 -19.62
C LEU A 134 -23.23 17.30 -19.04
N ARG A 135 -23.41 17.65 -17.76
CA ARG A 135 -24.70 17.63 -17.07
C ARG A 135 -25.69 18.64 -17.67
N GLN A 136 -25.25 19.88 -17.95
CA GLN A 136 -26.08 20.89 -18.61
C GLN A 136 -26.50 20.44 -20.02
N ASP A 137 -25.59 19.85 -20.78
CA ASP A 137 -25.89 19.32 -22.12
C ASP A 137 -26.90 18.17 -22.06
N TRP A 138 -26.75 17.24 -21.11
CA TRP A 138 -27.69 16.12 -20.93
C TRP A 138 -29.07 16.57 -20.46
N GLU A 139 -29.15 17.59 -19.60
CA GLU A 139 -30.42 18.22 -19.22
C GLU A 139 -31.10 18.86 -20.43
N ALA A 140 -30.35 19.57 -21.27
CA ALA A 140 -30.86 20.18 -22.50
C ALA A 140 -31.37 19.14 -23.52
N GLU A 141 -30.73 17.96 -23.58
CA GLU A 141 -31.15 16.82 -24.39
C GLU A 141 -32.30 16.00 -23.77
N GLY A 142 -32.76 16.33 -22.56
CA GLY A 142 -33.83 15.62 -21.85
C GLY A 142 -33.44 14.21 -21.37
N ARG A 143 -32.14 13.92 -21.23
CA ARG A 143 -31.66 12.62 -20.72
C ARG A 143 -31.76 12.56 -19.20
N ALA A 144 -32.01 11.36 -18.67
CA ALA A 144 -32.01 11.14 -17.23
C ALA A 144 -30.60 11.32 -16.65
N LEU A 145 -30.46 12.22 -15.68
CA LEU A 145 -29.19 12.44 -15.02
C LEU A 145 -28.94 11.39 -13.93
N PRO A 146 -27.70 10.88 -13.80
CA PRO A 146 -27.32 10.11 -12.62
C PRO A 146 -27.40 10.99 -11.37
N ASN A 147 -27.95 10.43 -10.28
CA ASN A 147 -27.98 11.08 -8.97
C ASN A 147 -26.56 11.53 -8.61
N LYS A 148 -26.42 12.77 -8.15
CA LYS A 148 -25.15 13.29 -7.63
C LYS A 148 -24.89 12.52 -6.33
N GLN A 149 -24.22 11.37 -6.43
CA GLN A 149 -23.75 10.66 -5.24
C GLN A 149 -22.80 11.64 -4.55
N SER A 150 -23.24 12.18 -3.42
CA SER A 150 -22.42 12.98 -2.52
C SER A 150 -21.46 12.05 -1.78
N ALA A 151 -20.67 11.27 -2.52
CA ALA A 151 -19.55 10.57 -1.92
C ALA A 151 -18.69 11.66 -1.28
N LYS A 152 -18.55 11.60 0.05
CA LYS A 152 -17.71 12.55 0.78
C LYS A 152 -16.33 12.48 0.16
N PHE A 153 -15.93 13.59 -0.45
CA PHE A 153 -14.62 13.68 -1.06
C PHE A 153 -13.55 13.59 0.02
N PHE A 154 -12.68 12.57 -0.07
CA PHE A 154 -11.50 12.48 0.79
C PHE A 154 -10.37 13.32 0.19
N ASP A 155 -9.95 14.37 0.89
CA ASP A 155 -8.80 15.18 0.47
C ASP A 155 -7.50 14.45 0.77
N SER A 156 -6.93 13.77 -0.23
CA SER A 156 -5.66 13.04 -0.10
C SER A 156 -4.47 13.90 0.35
N ASN A 157 -4.56 15.23 0.30
CA ASN A 157 -3.54 16.11 0.86
C ASN A 157 -3.41 16.00 2.39
N VAL A 158 -4.44 15.50 3.08
CA VAL A 158 -4.38 15.25 4.53
C VAL A 158 -3.40 14.14 4.90
N ILE A 159 -2.98 13.31 3.92
CA ILE A 159 -1.89 12.34 4.06
C ILE A 159 -0.55 13.09 3.94
N THR A 160 -0.28 13.92 4.95
CA THR A 160 0.96 14.71 5.08
C THR A 160 1.36 14.79 6.56
N PRO A 161 2.66 14.71 6.88
CA PRO A 161 3.15 15.01 8.22
C PRO A 161 2.61 16.34 8.76
N GLY A 162 2.18 16.34 10.02
CA GLY A 162 1.66 17.52 10.71
C GLY A 162 0.14 17.73 10.60
N THR A 163 -0.60 16.89 9.88
CA THR A 163 -2.06 16.94 9.85
C THR A 163 -2.68 16.16 11.01
N ASN A 164 -3.88 16.56 11.43
CA ASN A 164 -4.64 15.83 12.47
C ASN A 164 -5.00 14.40 12.02
N PHE A 165 -5.30 14.23 10.74
CA PHE A 165 -5.59 12.92 10.15
C PHE A 165 -4.42 11.95 10.34
N LEU A 166 -3.19 12.35 9.97
CA LEU A 166 -2.04 11.45 10.06
C LEU A 166 -1.61 11.18 11.52
N HIS A 167 -1.90 12.13 12.42
CA HIS A 167 -1.75 11.92 13.86
C HIS A 167 -2.70 10.83 14.37
N LYS A 168 -4.01 10.94 14.08
CA LYS A 168 -5.01 9.91 14.42
C LYS A 168 -4.70 8.56 13.77
N MET A 169 -4.25 8.56 12.52
CA MET A 169 -3.80 7.35 11.83
C MET A 169 -2.66 6.65 12.59
N SER A 170 -1.69 7.43 13.10
CA SER A 170 -0.59 6.88 13.89
C SER A 170 -1.07 6.29 15.22
N GLU A 171 -2.04 6.93 15.88
CA GLU A 171 -2.71 6.39 17.08
C GLU A 171 -3.46 5.09 16.76
N ALA A 172 -4.22 5.05 15.66
CA ALA A 172 -4.96 3.89 15.22
C ALA A 172 -4.02 2.70 14.91
N ILE A 173 -2.89 2.93 14.25
CA ILE A 173 -1.89 1.89 13.99
C ILE A 173 -1.25 1.39 15.30
N ARG A 174 -1.00 2.26 16.28
CA ARG A 174 -0.51 1.82 17.61
C ARG A 174 -1.54 0.93 18.30
N TYR A 175 -2.81 1.33 18.27
CA TYR A 175 -3.90 0.51 18.79
C TYR A 175 -3.95 -0.85 18.09
N TYR A 176 -3.91 -0.88 16.75
CA TYR A 176 -3.88 -2.11 15.96
C TYR A 176 -2.72 -3.03 16.35
N ILE A 177 -1.51 -2.49 16.49
CA ILE A 177 -0.34 -3.27 16.93
C ILE A 177 -0.59 -3.89 18.31
N HIS A 178 -1.12 -3.13 19.27
CA HIS A 178 -1.41 -3.62 20.61
C HIS A 178 -2.53 -4.67 20.62
N ASP A 179 -3.62 -4.42 19.91
CA ASP A 179 -4.74 -5.34 19.78
C ASP A 179 -4.30 -6.67 19.16
N ARG A 180 -3.61 -6.63 18.01
CA ARG A 180 -3.14 -7.85 17.35
C ARG A 180 -2.12 -8.61 18.19
N THR A 181 -1.16 -7.93 18.81
CA THR A 181 -0.19 -8.60 19.69
C THR A 181 -0.86 -9.28 20.88
N THR A 182 -1.97 -8.72 21.38
CA THR A 182 -2.67 -9.23 22.57
C THR A 182 -3.70 -10.31 22.24
N ASN A 183 -4.43 -10.15 21.14
CA ASN A 183 -5.64 -10.93 20.86
C ASN A 183 -5.50 -11.85 19.64
N ASP A 184 -4.59 -11.55 18.70
CA ASP A 184 -4.48 -12.28 17.44
C ASP A 184 -3.54 -13.50 17.56
N PRO A 185 -4.03 -14.74 17.35
CA PRO A 185 -3.22 -15.94 17.47
C PRO A 185 -2.06 -16.03 16.46
N LEU A 186 -2.20 -15.46 15.26
CA LEU A 186 -1.15 -15.45 14.24
C LEU A 186 0.02 -14.58 14.72
N TRP A 187 -0.25 -13.39 15.24
CA TRP A 187 0.79 -12.50 15.78
C TRP A 187 1.48 -13.11 17.00
N GLN A 188 0.71 -13.72 17.90
CA GLN A 188 1.25 -14.45 19.05
C GLN A 188 2.08 -15.67 18.67
N LYS A 189 1.76 -16.33 17.55
CA LYS A 189 2.51 -17.49 17.04
C LYS A 189 3.83 -17.06 16.41
N LEU A 190 3.80 -16.01 15.57
CA LEU A 190 4.98 -15.55 14.84
C LEU A 190 6.01 -14.87 15.75
N LYS A 191 5.59 -14.20 16.83
CA LYS A 191 6.46 -13.59 17.87
C LYS A 191 7.60 -12.71 17.31
N PHE A 192 7.33 -11.93 16.27
CA PHE A 192 8.30 -10.99 15.71
C PHE A 192 8.35 -9.67 16.49
N ARG A 193 9.47 -8.96 16.39
CA ARG A 193 9.61 -7.59 16.90
C ARG A 193 8.87 -6.61 16.00
N ILE A 194 8.13 -5.67 16.57
CA ILE A 194 7.44 -4.62 15.81
C ILE A 194 8.16 -3.28 16.00
N ILE A 195 8.40 -2.56 14.90
CA ILE A 195 8.96 -1.21 14.90
C ILE A 195 8.03 -0.31 14.08
N LEU A 196 7.42 0.68 14.75
CA LEU A 196 6.65 1.73 14.09
C LEU A 196 7.49 3.01 14.01
N SER A 197 7.78 3.45 12.78
CA SER A 197 8.36 4.76 12.49
C SER A 197 7.27 5.67 11.94
N ASP A 198 6.61 6.41 12.83
CA ASP A 198 5.50 7.30 12.49
C ASP A 198 5.92 8.55 11.69
N ALA A 199 4.93 9.41 11.41
CA ALA A 199 5.12 10.64 10.64
C ALA A 199 5.94 11.73 11.38
N ASN A 200 6.16 11.59 12.69
CA ASN A 200 6.97 12.53 13.47
C ASN A 200 8.47 12.25 13.32
N VAL A 201 8.85 11.04 12.90
CA VAL A 201 10.22 10.74 12.50
C VAL A 201 10.46 11.34 11.12
N PRO A 202 11.47 12.20 10.91
CA PRO A 202 11.74 12.78 9.59
C PRO A 202 12.22 11.72 8.58
N SER A 203 12.20 12.07 7.29
CA SER A 203 12.46 11.21 6.13
C SER A 203 11.22 10.50 5.55
N GLU A 204 11.32 10.18 4.27
CA GLU A 204 10.40 9.32 3.52
C GLU A 204 10.45 7.88 4.06
N GLY A 205 9.33 7.16 3.97
CA GLY A 205 9.13 5.81 4.47
C GLY A 205 10.14 4.82 3.90
N GLU A 206 10.28 4.80 2.57
CA GLU A 206 11.28 3.97 1.88
C GLU A 206 12.71 4.28 2.36
N HIS A 207 13.06 5.56 2.56
CA HIS A 207 14.39 5.95 3.02
C HIS A 207 14.64 5.63 4.49
N LYS A 208 13.60 5.67 5.36
CA LYS A 208 13.67 5.19 6.75
C LYS A 208 14.00 3.70 6.80
N VAL A 209 13.31 2.89 5.98
CA VAL A 209 13.58 1.46 5.85
C VAL A 209 15.02 1.22 5.40
N MET A 210 15.45 1.88 4.34
CA MET A 210 16.81 1.69 3.80
C MET A 210 17.88 2.14 4.79
N GLN A 211 17.64 3.21 5.54
CA GLN A 211 18.53 3.64 6.62
C GLN A 211 18.61 2.60 7.74
N PHE A 212 17.47 2.06 8.16
CA PHE A 212 17.44 1.01 9.18
C PHE A 212 18.27 -0.21 8.75
N ILE A 213 18.08 -0.69 7.51
CA ILE A 213 18.82 -1.85 6.99
C ILE A 213 20.33 -1.59 6.97
N ARG A 214 20.77 -0.42 6.48
CA ARG A 214 22.20 -0.05 6.49
C ARG A 214 22.79 0.00 7.90
N LEU A 215 22.03 0.51 8.86
CA LEU A 215 22.47 0.59 10.27
C LEU A 215 22.55 -0.79 10.92
N GLN A 216 21.63 -1.71 10.58
CA GLN A 216 21.69 -3.11 11.04
C GLN A 216 22.90 -3.82 10.43
N ARG A 217 23.12 -3.68 9.12
CA ARG A 217 24.26 -4.29 8.41
C ARG A 217 25.62 -3.84 8.96
N ALA A 218 25.71 -2.62 9.46
CA ALA A 218 26.92 -2.10 10.08
C ALA A 218 27.22 -2.68 11.48
N GLN A 219 26.29 -3.44 12.07
CA GLN A 219 26.51 -4.04 13.39
C GLN A 219 27.45 -5.26 13.30
N PRO A 220 28.36 -5.45 14.28
CA PRO A 220 29.28 -6.59 14.28
C PRO A 220 28.60 -7.97 14.28
N GLU A 221 27.42 -8.07 14.91
CA GLU A 221 26.65 -9.32 15.02
C GLU A 221 25.55 -9.47 13.95
N TYR A 222 25.62 -8.67 12.88
CA TYR A 222 24.66 -8.78 11.79
C TYR A 222 24.77 -10.12 11.06
N ASP A 223 23.64 -10.80 10.91
CA ASP A 223 23.53 -12.01 10.09
C ASP A 223 23.38 -11.62 8.61
N PRO A 224 24.38 -11.87 7.75
CA PRO A 224 24.34 -11.49 6.34
C PRO A 224 23.32 -12.29 5.50
N ASN A 225 22.72 -13.33 6.08
CA ASN A 225 21.71 -14.17 5.41
C ASN A 225 20.28 -13.83 5.82
N ILE A 226 20.05 -12.70 6.52
CA ILE A 226 18.70 -12.21 6.80
C ILE A 226 17.94 -12.06 5.49
N ARG A 227 16.71 -12.58 5.46
CA ARG A 227 15.80 -12.51 4.31
C ARG A 227 14.85 -11.34 4.47
N HIS A 228 14.99 -10.35 3.60
CA HIS A 228 14.25 -9.10 3.61
C HIS A 228 13.08 -9.14 2.63
N CYS A 229 11.90 -8.70 3.07
CA CYS A 229 10.75 -8.43 2.21
C CYS A 229 10.29 -6.98 2.39
N LEU A 230 10.27 -6.20 1.31
CA LEU A 230 9.78 -4.81 1.34
C LEU A 230 8.48 -4.70 0.55
N TYR A 231 7.42 -4.22 1.18
CA TYR A 231 6.18 -3.86 0.51
C TYR A 231 6.24 -2.44 -0.03
N GLY A 232 5.89 -2.28 -1.31
CA GLY A 232 5.57 -0.99 -1.91
C GLY A 232 5.51 -1.05 -3.44
N ALA A 233 4.84 -0.07 -4.05
CA ALA A 233 4.55 -0.08 -5.49
C ALA A 233 5.58 0.70 -6.34
N ASP A 234 6.41 1.52 -5.71
CA ASP A 234 7.32 2.43 -6.38
C ASP A 234 8.49 1.69 -7.06
N ALA A 235 8.84 2.11 -8.27
CA ALA A 235 9.94 1.53 -9.03
C ALA A 235 11.30 1.76 -8.36
N ASP A 236 11.40 2.85 -7.59
CA ASP A 236 12.62 3.25 -6.89
C ASP A 236 13.00 2.22 -5.82
N LEU A 237 12.03 1.46 -5.28
CA LEU A 237 12.26 0.37 -4.33
C LEU A 237 13.17 -0.73 -4.90
N ILE A 238 13.12 -0.99 -6.21
CA ILE A 238 14.02 -1.97 -6.84
C ILE A 238 15.47 -1.49 -6.75
N MET A 239 15.71 -0.22 -7.07
CA MET A 239 17.05 0.37 -7.01
C MET A 239 17.53 0.50 -5.57
N LEU A 240 16.63 0.89 -4.65
CA LEU A 240 16.94 0.96 -3.23
C LEU A 240 17.28 -0.42 -2.65
N GLY A 241 16.51 -1.45 -3.01
CA GLY A 241 16.76 -2.85 -2.65
C GLY A 241 18.14 -3.32 -3.11
N LEU A 242 18.51 -3.06 -4.37
CA LEU A 242 19.85 -3.36 -4.88
C LEU A 242 20.95 -2.58 -4.16
N ALA A 243 20.71 -1.32 -3.83
CA ALA A 243 21.67 -0.47 -3.13
C ALA A 243 21.90 -0.88 -1.66
N THR A 244 21.05 -1.76 -1.10
CA THR A 244 21.31 -2.33 0.23
C THR A 244 22.49 -3.31 0.25
N HIS A 245 22.80 -3.92 -0.89
CA HIS A 245 23.76 -5.03 -0.99
C HIS A 245 23.43 -6.25 -0.10
N GLU A 246 22.15 -6.43 0.28
CA GLU A 246 21.68 -7.63 0.97
C GLU A 246 21.50 -8.79 -0.02
N ALA A 247 21.96 -9.98 0.37
CA ALA A 247 21.94 -11.14 -0.52
C ALA A 247 20.51 -11.68 -0.77
N HIS A 248 19.63 -11.53 0.22
CA HIS A 248 18.26 -12.05 0.18
C HIS A 248 17.25 -10.91 0.33
N PHE A 249 16.90 -10.28 -0.79
CA PHE A 249 15.97 -9.15 -0.82
C PHE A 249 14.84 -9.41 -1.82
N ALA A 250 13.60 -9.32 -1.36
CA ALA A 250 12.40 -9.39 -2.19
C ALA A 250 11.55 -8.13 -2.02
N ILE A 251 10.81 -7.78 -3.07
CA ILE A 251 9.82 -6.71 -3.04
C ILE A 251 8.47 -7.33 -3.33
N ILE A 252 7.49 -7.09 -2.46
CA ILE A 252 6.10 -7.47 -2.65
C ILE A 252 5.29 -6.23 -3.08
N ARG A 253 4.45 -6.42 -4.09
CA ARG A 253 3.61 -5.37 -4.67
C ARG A 253 2.37 -5.96 -5.30
N GLU A 254 1.37 -5.13 -5.52
CA GLU A 254 0.20 -5.53 -6.30
C GLU A 254 0.54 -5.65 -7.79
N VAL A 255 -0.22 -6.53 -8.46
CA VAL A 255 -0.15 -6.71 -9.92
C VAL A 255 -0.81 -5.49 -10.57
N VAL A 256 -0.04 -4.79 -11.40
CA VAL A 256 -0.58 -3.72 -12.23
C VAL A 256 -1.20 -4.36 -13.47
N ILE A 257 -2.49 -4.69 -13.38
CA ILE A 257 -3.25 -5.18 -14.53
C ILE A 257 -3.43 -4.01 -15.52
N PRO A 258 -3.09 -4.16 -16.81
CA PRO A 258 -3.33 -3.13 -17.80
C PRO A 258 -4.81 -2.73 -17.84
N LYS A 259 -5.13 -1.42 -17.89
CA LYS A 259 -6.51 -0.91 -18.00
C LYS A 259 -7.32 -1.53 -19.15
N SER A 260 -6.66 -2.10 -20.17
CA SER A 260 -7.30 -2.82 -21.28
C SER A 260 -8.02 -4.12 -20.88
N GLU A 261 -7.74 -4.67 -19.70
CA GLU A 261 -8.41 -5.87 -19.16
C GLU A 261 -9.48 -5.53 -18.10
N LYS A 262 -9.63 -4.25 -17.72
CA LYS A 262 -10.75 -3.83 -16.87
C LYS A 262 -12.06 -4.02 -17.64
N LYS A 263 -12.97 -4.81 -17.07
CA LYS A 263 -14.31 -5.03 -17.63
C LYS A 263 -15.18 -3.83 -17.32
N CYS A 264 -15.84 -3.29 -18.34
CA CYS A 264 -16.84 -2.23 -18.20
C CYS A 264 -17.90 -2.64 -17.17
N THR A 265 -18.16 -1.79 -16.18
CA THR A 265 -19.10 -2.06 -15.08
C THR A 265 -20.55 -2.11 -15.54
N LEU A 266 -20.86 -1.61 -16.74
CA LEU A 266 -22.21 -1.64 -17.32
C LEU A 266 -22.45 -2.85 -18.24
N CYS A 267 -21.45 -3.28 -19.01
CA CYS A 267 -21.66 -4.33 -20.04
C CYS A 267 -20.73 -5.55 -19.92
N GLY A 268 -19.77 -5.53 -18.98
CA GLY A 268 -18.81 -6.62 -18.78
C GLY A 268 -17.74 -6.78 -19.87
N GLY A 269 -17.76 -5.95 -20.92
CA GLY A 269 -16.81 -5.97 -22.03
C GLY A 269 -15.47 -5.32 -21.68
N THR A 270 -14.39 -5.71 -22.36
CA THR A 270 -13.06 -5.10 -22.22
C THR A 270 -12.86 -3.95 -23.21
N GLY A 271 -11.92 -3.05 -22.93
CA GLY A 271 -11.50 -1.99 -23.87
C GLY A 271 -12.25 -0.65 -23.78
N HIS A 272 -13.17 -0.47 -22.82
CA HIS A 272 -13.79 0.82 -22.51
C HIS A 272 -14.15 0.89 -21.02
N VAL A 273 -14.26 2.11 -20.49
CA VAL A 273 -14.69 2.39 -19.11
C VAL A 273 -16.10 2.97 -19.18
N ALA A 274 -16.95 2.60 -18.22
CA ALA A 274 -18.31 3.13 -18.10
C ALA A 274 -18.31 4.64 -17.80
#